data_AF-A0A9D7TXT7-F1
#
_entry.id   AF-A0A9D7TXT7-F1
#
_cell.length_a   1.000
_cell.length_b   1.000
_cell.length_c   1.000
_cell.angle_alpha   90.00
_cell.angle_beta   90.00
_cell.angle_gamma   90.00
#
_symmetry.space_group_name_H-M   'P 1'
#
loop_
_entity.id
_entity.type
_entity.pdbx_description
1 polymer ?
#
loop_
_entity_poly.entity_id
_entity_poly.type
_entity_poly.pdbx_seq_one_letter_code
_entity_poly.pdbx_strand_id
1 'polypeptide(L)'
;MRGWPVRGIGRGSQPLSQYGVNNFNDRTGDIQLEGNFEYRYDIAQIIPNTLILKGVLFADAGNVWNTRNSKKDGSTDSAQFKFKNIYKELGIAAGTGLRLDFNYVVLRFDLGFRFKRPETSNVNSGWKVPAIGFDDVFGKLFKSEYKQWRYENMNFTIGLSYPF
;
A
#
# COMPACT_ATOMS: atom_id res chain seq x y z
N MET A 1 2.07 1.16 5.15
CA MET A 1 2.06 0.52 3.80
C MET A 1 1.64 1.47 2.67
N ARG A 2 2.54 1.76 1.74
CA ARG A 2 2.38 2.76 0.66
C ARG A 2 1.37 2.40 -0.42
N GLY A 3 1.11 1.10 -0.65
CA GLY A 3 0.13 0.64 -1.63
C GLY A 3 -1.34 0.82 -1.21
N TRP A 4 -1.61 1.22 0.04
CA TRP A 4 -2.95 1.47 0.56
C TRP A 4 -3.14 2.94 0.92
N PRO A 5 -4.38 3.46 0.85
CA PRO A 5 -4.71 4.77 1.41
C PRO A 5 -4.49 4.79 2.93
N VAL A 6 -4.46 5.97 3.52
CA VAL A 6 -4.34 6.16 4.98
C VAL A 6 -5.40 5.32 5.70
N ARG A 7 -4.97 4.50 6.67
CA ARG A 7 -5.81 3.52 7.40
C ARG A 7 -6.57 2.53 6.50
N GLY A 8 -6.06 2.28 5.29
CA GLY A 8 -6.65 1.31 4.36
C GLY A 8 -6.36 -0.14 4.73
N ILE A 9 -5.25 -0.40 5.42
CA ILE A 9 -4.96 -1.74 5.95
C ILE A 9 -5.38 -1.85 7.42
N GLY A 10 -5.84 -3.04 7.85
CA GLY A 10 -5.84 -3.33 9.29
C GLY A 10 -7.12 -3.82 9.97
N ARG A 11 -7.90 -4.71 9.34
CA ARG A 11 -8.92 -5.51 10.08
C ARG A 11 -8.96 -6.93 9.52
N GLY A 12 -7.88 -7.69 9.67
CA GLY A 12 -7.79 -9.06 9.15
C GLY A 12 -8.17 -9.14 7.66
N SER A 13 -9.20 -9.93 7.31
CA SER A 13 -9.72 -10.09 5.94
C SER A 13 -10.89 -9.14 5.57
N GLN A 14 -11.09 -8.01 6.24
CA GLN A 14 -12.21 -7.12 5.91
C GLN A 14 -11.98 -6.28 4.63
N PRO A 15 -12.95 -6.24 3.70
CA PRO A 15 -12.84 -5.48 2.45
C PRO A 15 -12.78 -3.98 2.72
N LEU A 16 -11.91 -3.27 1.99
CA LEU A 16 -11.88 -1.81 1.94
C LEU A 16 -13.26 -1.22 1.65
N SER A 17 -13.54 -0.01 2.13
CA SER A 17 -14.75 0.71 1.73
C SER A 17 -14.83 0.78 0.19
N GLN A 18 -16.02 0.48 -0.33
CA GLN A 18 -16.25 0.45 -1.77
C GLN A 18 -16.01 1.84 -2.37
N TYR A 19 -15.44 1.86 -3.57
CA TYR A 19 -15.21 3.09 -4.32
C TYR A 19 -16.52 3.90 -4.43
N GLY A 20 -16.49 5.18 -4.04
CA GLY A 20 -17.64 6.08 -4.06
C GLY A 20 -18.42 6.21 -2.73
N VAL A 21 -18.08 5.43 -1.70
CA VAL A 21 -18.69 5.55 -0.36
C VAL A 21 -17.76 6.38 0.55
N ASN A 22 -18.20 7.56 0.99
CA ASN A 22 -17.48 8.46 1.89
C ASN A 22 -17.49 7.99 3.35
N ASN A 23 -17.21 6.71 3.60
CA ASN A 23 -17.00 6.21 4.95
C ASN A 23 -15.51 6.23 5.27
N PHE A 24 -15.15 6.92 6.35
CA PHE A 24 -13.79 6.91 6.85
C PHE A 24 -13.44 5.49 7.33
N ASN A 25 -12.39 4.90 6.77
CA ASN A 25 -11.93 3.58 7.17
C ASN A 25 -11.18 3.71 8.51
N ASP A 26 -11.89 3.61 9.62
CA ASP A 26 -11.24 3.52 10.93
C ASP A 26 -10.88 2.06 11.23
N ARG A 27 -9.70 1.67 10.75
CA ARG A 27 -9.14 0.32 10.90
C ARG A 27 -8.12 0.33 12.04
N THR A 28 -8.59 -0.11 13.20
CA THR A 28 -7.78 -0.27 14.42
C THR A 28 -7.82 -1.74 14.82
N GLY A 29 -6.74 -2.22 15.38
CA GLY A 29 -6.70 -3.48 16.09
C GLY A 29 -5.60 -3.52 17.12
N ASP A 30 -5.62 -4.57 17.93
CA ASP A 30 -4.76 -4.73 19.10
C ASP A 30 -3.34 -5.19 18.74
N ILE A 31 -3.18 -5.89 17.60
CA ILE A 31 -1.91 -6.46 17.13
C ILE A 31 -1.62 -5.91 15.74
N GLN A 32 -0.47 -5.27 15.57
CA GLN A 32 0.03 -4.82 14.27
C GLN A 32 1.34 -5.54 13.92
N LEU A 33 1.44 -6.02 12.68
CA LEU A 33 2.67 -6.48 12.07
C LEU A 33 2.93 -5.64 10.83
N GLU A 34 4.09 -5.00 10.75
CA GLU A 34 4.51 -4.25 9.58
C GLU A 34 6.01 -4.48 9.33
N GLY A 35 6.33 -4.81 8.09
CA GLY A 35 7.68 -4.95 7.56
C GLY A 35 7.82 -4.08 6.32
N ASN A 36 8.99 -3.46 6.20
CA ASN A 36 9.30 -2.52 5.13
C ASN A 36 10.69 -2.85 4.60
N PHE A 37 10.79 -3.00 3.29
CA PHE A 37 12.05 -3.18 2.59
C PHE A 37 12.16 -2.10 1.52
N GLU A 38 13.30 -1.42 1.50
CA GLU A 38 13.59 -0.35 0.55
C GLU A 38 14.99 -0.51 -0.04
N TYR A 39 15.07 -0.43 -1.35
CA TYR A 39 16.32 -0.35 -2.09
C TYR A 39 16.40 1.01 -2.78
N ARG A 40 17.40 1.81 -2.43
CA ARG A 40 17.58 3.18 -2.92
C ARG A 40 18.83 3.25 -3.78
N TYR A 41 18.74 3.94 -4.91
CA TYR A 41 19.85 4.09 -5.85
C TYR A 41 19.83 5.47 -6.50
N ASP A 42 21.00 5.97 -6.88
CA ASP A 42 21.11 7.23 -7.60
C ASP A 42 20.88 6.98 -9.10
N ILE A 43 20.03 7.81 -9.73
CA ILE A 43 19.74 7.70 -11.16
C ILE A 43 20.64 8.66 -11.92
N ALA A 44 20.57 9.96 -11.58
CA ALA A 44 21.33 10.99 -12.27
C ALA A 44 21.42 12.28 -11.43
N GLN A 45 22.51 13.02 -11.61
CA GLN A 45 22.57 14.41 -11.16
C GLN A 45 21.96 15.29 -12.26
N ILE A 46 20.81 15.89 -11.97
CA ILE A 46 20.08 16.72 -12.95
C ILE A 46 20.67 18.12 -13.00
N ILE A 47 20.97 18.70 -11.83
CA ILE A 47 21.64 19.99 -11.70
C ILE A 47 22.88 19.79 -10.82
N PRO A 48 24.09 20.08 -11.32
CA PRO A 48 25.31 19.99 -10.55
C PRO A 48 25.18 20.70 -9.20
N ASN A 49 25.53 20.01 -8.12
CA ASN A 49 25.55 20.52 -6.74
C ASN A 49 24.21 21.05 -6.19
N THR A 50 23.08 20.79 -6.87
CA THR A 50 21.77 21.33 -6.45
C THR A 50 20.63 20.32 -6.53
N LEU A 51 20.62 19.43 -7.53
CA LEU A 51 19.52 18.48 -7.74
C LEU A 51 20.03 17.09 -8.12
N ILE A 52 19.70 16.10 -7.28
CA ILE A 52 19.99 14.69 -7.52
C ILE A 52 18.67 13.93 -7.68
N LEU A 53 18.53 13.22 -8.79
CA LEU A 53 17.43 12.28 -9.01
C LEU A 53 17.84 10.90 -8.48
N LYS A 54 17.06 10.38 -7.55
CA LYS A 54 17.22 9.06 -6.96
C LYS A 54 15.99 8.19 -7.23
N GLY A 55 16.22 6.91 -7.39
CA GLY A 55 15.19 5.89 -7.50
C GLY A 55 15.05 5.11 -6.20
N VAL A 56 13.84 4.64 -5.94
CA VAL A 56 13.54 3.77 -4.81
C VAL A 56 12.68 2.61 -5.30
N LEU A 57 13.10 1.38 -5.02
CA LEU A 57 12.21 0.22 -5.07
C LEU A 57 11.81 -0.13 -3.64
N PHE A 58 10.55 -0.46 -3.45
CA PHE A 58 10.07 -0.80 -2.11
C PHE A 58 9.11 -1.98 -2.11
N ALA A 59 9.11 -2.69 -0.99
CA ALA A 59 8.14 -3.70 -0.64
C ALA A 59 7.70 -3.51 0.80
N ASP A 60 6.40 -3.42 1.01
CA ASP A 60 5.77 -3.33 2.31
C ASP A 60 4.95 -4.61 2.53
N ALA A 61 5.06 -5.21 3.70
CA ALA A 61 4.21 -6.33 4.12
C ALA A 61 3.63 -6.04 5.50
N GLY A 62 2.33 -6.27 5.71
CA GLY A 62 1.75 -6.03 7.02
C GLY A 62 0.27 -6.32 7.11
N ASN A 63 -0.25 -6.35 8.33
CA ASN A 63 -1.68 -6.31 8.64
C ASN A 63 -1.89 -5.94 10.12
N VAL A 64 -3.14 -5.65 10.47
CA VAL A 64 -3.59 -5.41 11.85
C VAL A 64 -4.75 -6.35 12.16
N TRP A 65 -4.75 -6.91 13.37
CA TRP A 65 -5.71 -7.87 13.88
C TRP A 65 -6.19 -7.49 15.28
N ASN A 66 -7.32 -8.05 15.68
CA ASN A 66 -7.85 -7.98 17.04
C ASN A 66 -7.47 -9.25 17.82
N THR A 67 -7.14 -9.10 19.09
CA THR A 67 -6.83 -10.23 19.98
C THR A 67 -8.09 -11.03 20.31
N ARG A 68 -9.22 -10.32 20.50
CA ARG A 68 -10.50 -10.90 20.91
C ARG A 68 -11.50 -10.89 19.75
N ASN A 69 -12.42 -11.84 19.79
CA ASN A 69 -13.57 -11.83 18.91
C ASN A 69 -14.42 -10.59 19.21
N SER A 70 -14.57 -9.69 18.22
CA SER A 70 -15.32 -8.44 18.40
C SER A 70 -16.82 -8.62 18.10
N LYS A 71 -17.24 -9.80 17.63
CA LYS A 71 -18.64 -10.08 17.33
C LYS A 71 -19.39 -10.58 18.56
N LYS A 72 -20.46 -9.86 18.91
CA LYS A 72 -21.33 -10.18 20.06
C LYS A 72 -22.10 -11.49 19.92
N ASP A 73 -22.26 -11.99 18.68
CA ASP A 73 -22.97 -13.23 18.36
C ASP A 73 -22.10 -14.50 18.49
N GLY A 74 -20.82 -14.35 18.86
CA GLY A 74 -19.88 -15.48 18.97
C GLY A 74 -19.46 -16.08 17.62
N SER A 75 -19.93 -15.54 16.49
CA SER A 75 -19.52 -16.00 15.16
C SER A 75 -18.06 -15.67 14.89
N THR A 76 -17.44 -16.38 13.94
CA THR A 76 -16.03 -16.13 13.63
C THR A 76 -15.83 -14.71 13.10
N ASP A 77 -14.96 -13.96 13.78
CA ASP A 77 -14.50 -12.64 13.35
C ASP A 77 -13.27 -12.80 12.45
N SER A 78 -13.38 -12.31 11.21
CA SER A 78 -12.28 -12.31 10.25
C SER A 78 -11.18 -11.31 10.59
N ALA A 79 -11.40 -10.44 11.58
CA ALA A 79 -10.38 -9.57 12.16
C ALA A 79 -9.63 -10.23 13.34
N GLN A 80 -10.10 -11.37 13.86
CA GLN A 80 -9.45 -12.05 14.98
C GLN A 80 -8.12 -12.67 14.55
N PHE A 81 -7.06 -12.41 15.31
CA PHE A 81 -5.75 -13.01 15.09
C PHE A 81 -5.79 -14.54 15.22
N LYS A 82 -5.41 -15.24 14.15
CA LYS A 82 -5.24 -16.70 14.16
C LYS A 82 -3.90 -17.04 13.53
N PHE A 83 -2.99 -17.64 14.31
CA PHE A 83 -1.65 -18.01 13.83
C PHE A 83 -1.65 -18.77 12.49
N LYS A 84 -2.61 -19.69 12.31
CA LYS A 84 -2.78 -20.46 11.06
C LYS A 84 -3.18 -19.63 9.83
N ASN A 85 -3.67 -18.41 10.01
CA ASN A 85 -4.16 -17.55 8.93
C ASN A 85 -3.26 -16.33 8.66
N ILE A 86 -2.27 -16.04 9.52
CA ILE A 86 -1.39 -14.87 9.39
C ILE A 86 -0.85 -14.76 7.96
N TYR A 87 -0.35 -15.87 7.40
CA TYR A 87 0.21 -15.86 6.05
C TYR A 87 -0.83 -15.55 4.96
N LYS A 88 -2.12 -15.88 5.15
CA LYS A 88 -3.19 -15.59 4.18
C LYS A 88 -3.70 -14.16 4.31
N GLU A 89 -3.71 -13.67 5.53
CA GLU A 89 -4.23 -12.35 5.89
C GLU A 89 -3.14 -11.27 5.80
N LEU A 90 -1.89 -11.61 5.51
CA LEU A 90 -0.83 -10.63 5.31
C LEU A 90 -1.04 -9.87 3.99
N GLY A 91 -1.13 -8.54 4.08
CA GLY A 91 -1.12 -7.67 2.91
C GLY A 91 0.30 -7.47 2.42
N ILE A 92 0.51 -7.51 1.10
CA ILE A 92 1.81 -7.23 0.48
C ILE A 92 1.60 -6.19 -0.61
N ALA A 93 2.34 -5.09 -0.52
CA ALA A 93 2.50 -4.12 -1.58
C ALA A 93 3.96 -4.04 -2.01
N ALA A 94 4.17 -3.75 -3.28
CA ALA A 94 5.48 -3.37 -3.78
C ALA A 94 5.31 -2.25 -4.80
N GLY A 95 6.36 -1.49 -5.00
CA GLY A 95 6.28 -0.29 -5.80
C GLY A 95 7.64 0.29 -6.12
N THR A 96 7.58 1.37 -6.88
CA THR A 96 8.74 2.17 -7.23
C THR A 96 8.46 3.62 -6.89
N GLY A 97 9.50 4.39 -6.65
CA GLY A 97 9.42 5.80 -6.35
C GLY A 97 10.58 6.57 -6.94
N LEU A 98 10.34 7.85 -7.19
CA LEU A 98 11.35 8.81 -7.58
C LEU A 98 11.51 9.84 -6.47
N ARG A 99 12.75 10.22 -6.22
CA ARG A 99 13.13 11.20 -5.21
C ARG A 99 13.97 12.27 -5.87
N LEU A 100 13.51 13.51 -5.79
CA LEU A 100 14.25 14.69 -6.21
C LEU A 100 14.82 15.34 -4.95
N ASP A 101 16.13 15.18 -4.77
CA ASP A 101 16.87 15.79 -3.67
C ASP A 101 17.36 17.17 -4.09
N PHE A 102 16.69 18.21 -3.60
CA PHE A 102 17.18 19.59 -3.63
C PHE A 102 17.93 19.91 -2.34
N ASN A 103 18.71 20.98 -2.34
CA ASN A 103 19.50 21.41 -1.17
C ASN A 103 18.68 21.64 0.11
N TYR A 104 17.42 22.09 -0.03
CA TYR A 104 16.56 22.44 1.11
C TYR A 104 15.26 21.64 1.18
N VAL A 105 14.97 20.84 0.15
CA VAL A 105 13.70 20.15 0.03
C VAL A 105 13.87 18.84 -0.73
N VAL A 106 13.11 17.84 -0.34
CA VAL A 106 13.06 16.54 -1.00
C VAL A 106 11.63 16.32 -1.47
N LEU A 107 11.47 16.18 -2.79
CA LEU A 107 10.20 15.76 -3.37
C LEU A 107 10.23 14.25 -3.60
N ARG A 108 9.14 13.58 -3.22
CA ARG A 108 8.97 12.14 -3.37
C ARG A 108 7.72 11.85 -4.18
N PHE A 109 7.87 10.97 -5.15
CA PHE A 109 6.79 10.45 -5.95
C PHE A 109 6.78 8.93 -5.79
N ASP A 110 5.87 8.41 -4.99
CA ASP A 110 5.80 6.99 -4.66
C ASP A 110 4.60 6.35 -5.36
N LEU A 111 4.86 5.28 -6.12
CA LEU A 111 3.86 4.49 -6.83
C LEU A 111 3.83 3.08 -6.25
N GLY A 112 2.81 2.81 -5.41
CA GLY A 112 2.64 1.51 -4.76
C GLY A 112 1.56 0.67 -5.40
N PHE A 113 1.83 -0.62 -5.61
CA PHE A 113 0.87 -1.61 -6.11
C PHE A 113 0.57 -2.66 -5.04
N ARG A 114 -0.69 -3.11 -4.97
CA ARG A 114 -1.14 -4.15 -4.04
C ARG A 114 -1.11 -5.51 -4.72
N PHE A 115 -0.13 -6.35 -4.37
CA PHE A 115 0.04 -7.70 -4.90
C PHE A 115 -0.71 -8.76 -4.10
N LYS A 116 -0.89 -8.51 -2.80
CA LYS A 116 -1.62 -9.41 -1.92
C LYS A 116 -2.55 -8.62 -1.03
N ARG A 117 -3.83 -9.00 -1.04
CA ARG A 117 -4.89 -8.33 -0.31
C ARG A 117 -5.47 -9.26 0.74
N PRO A 118 -5.52 -8.82 2.01
CA PRO A 118 -6.15 -9.59 3.06
C PRO A 118 -7.64 -9.85 2.78
N GLU A 119 -8.33 -8.91 2.15
CA GLU A 119 -9.77 -9.02 1.84
C GLU A 119 -10.15 -10.20 0.94
N THR A 120 -9.21 -10.69 0.15
CA THR A 120 -9.39 -11.84 -0.72
C THR A 120 -8.66 -13.06 -0.16
N SER A 121 -8.42 -13.15 1.15
CA SER A 121 -7.71 -14.29 1.77
C SER A 121 -8.35 -15.65 1.44
N ASN A 122 -9.68 -15.67 1.22
CA ASN A 122 -10.44 -16.86 0.87
C ASN A 122 -10.29 -17.27 -0.61
N VAL A 123 -9.78 -16.37 -1.47
CA VAL A 123 -9.59 -16.57 -2.91
C VAL A 123 -8.11 -16.45 -3.24
N ASN A 124 -7.50 -17.54 -3.71
CA ASN A 124 -6.05 -17.57 -4.04
C ASN A 124 -5.13 -17.09 -2.89
N SER A 125 -5.53 -17.32 -1.63
CA SER A 125 -4.79 -16.85 -0.43
C SER A 125 -4.46 -15.35 -0.44
N GLY A 126 -5.32 -14.52 -1.05
CA GLY A 126 -5.13 -13.07 -1.11
C GLY A 126 -4.29 -12.58 -2.29
N TRP A 127 -3.69 -13.47 -3.09
CA TRP A 127 -2.83 -13.07 -4.20
C TRP A 127 -3.64 -12.53 -5.38
N LYS A 128 -3.37 -11.28 -5.76
CA LYS A 128 -3.95 -10.61 -6.92
C LYS A 128 -2.89 -9.70 -7.51
N VAL A 129 -2.16 -10.21 -8.51
CA VAL A 129 -1.14 -9.44 -9.23
C VAL A 129 -1.84 -8.44 -10.14
N PRO A 130 -1.64 -7.12 -9.93
CA PRO A 130 -2.19 -6.13 -10.84
C PRO A 130 -1.43 -6.14 -12.17
N ALA A 131 -2.08 -5.70 -13.25
CA ALA A 131 -1.39 -5.44 -14.50
C ALA A 131 -0.40 -4.28 -14.33
N ILE A 132 0.90 -4.57 -14.41
CA ILE A 132 2.02 -3.64 -14.14
C ILE A 132 2.83 -3.29 -15.40
N GLY A 133 2.33 -3.63 -16.60
CA GLY A 133 2.97 -3.23 -17.86
C GLY A 133 3.03 -1.71 -18.00
N PHE A 134 3.99 -1.17 -18.76
CA PHE A 134 4.15 0.28 -18.94
C PHE A 134 2.85 0.92 -19.45
N ASP A 135 2.22 0.35 -20.48
CA ASP A 135 0.96 0.84 -21.04
C ASP A 135 -0.22 0.67 -20.08
N ASP A 136 -0.21 -0.38 -19.26
CA ASP A 136 -1.22 -0.60 -18.22
C ASP A 136 -1.11 0.43 -17.10
N VAL A 137 0.11 0.75 -16.67
CA VAL A 137 0.36 1.68 -15.57
C VAL A 137 0.16 3.11 -16.04
N PHE A 138 0.92 3.56 -17.04
CA PHE A 138 0.87 4.95 -17.52
C PHE A 138 -0.42 5.24 -18.28
N GLY A 139 -0.91 4.29 -19.10
CA GLY A 139 -2.16 4.46 -19.83
C GLY A 139 -3.39 4.52 -18.91
N LYS A 140 -3.38 3.81 -17.78
CA LYS A 140 -4.47 3.89 -16.79
C LYS A 140 -4.25 4.95 -15.73
N LEU A 141 -3.05 5.53 -15.58
CA LEU A 141 -2.76 6.53 -14.55
C LEU A 141 -3.60 7.81 -14.75
N PHE A 142 -3.64 8.32 -15.98
CA PHE A 142 -4.22 9.63 -16.29
C PHE A 142 -5.66 9.59 -16.82
N LYS A 143 -6.17 8.41 -17.18
CA LYS A 143 -7.53 8.24 -17.73
C LYS A 143 -8.59 8.17 -16.61
N SER A 144 -9.62 9.02 -16.68
CA SER A 144 -10.68 9.08 -15.65
C SER A 144 -11.48 7.77 -15.49
N GLU A 145 -11.64 7.01 -16.58
CA GLU A 145 -12.36 5.73 -16.60
C GLU A 145 -11.75 4.68 -15.66
N TYR A 146 -10.43 4.73 -15.43
CA TYR A 146 -9.74 3.76 -14.59
C TYR A 146 -9.64 4.17 -13.11
N LYS A 147 -10.41 5.18 -12.66
CA LYS A 147 -10.39 5.62 -11.25
C LYS A 147 -10.64 4.48 -10.27
N GLN A 148 -11.61 3.61 -10.56
CA GLN A 148 -11.90 2.44 -9.73
C GLN A 148 -10.73 1.45 -9.72
N TRP A 149 -10.19 1.12 -10.90
CA TRP A 149 -9.03 0.23 -11.00
C TRP A 149 -7.84 0.78 -10.20
N ARG A 150 -7.58 2.10 -10.28
CA ARG A 150 -6.51 2.72 -9.50
C ARG A 150 -6.77 2.61 -8.00
N TYR A 151 -7.97 2.98 -7.55
CA TYR A 151 -8.37 2.87 -6.14
C TYR A 151 -8.29 1.44 -5.58
N GLU A 152 -8.45 0.43 -6.44
CA GLU A 152 -8.36 -0.97 -6.03
C GLU A 152 -6.96 -1.58 -6.14
N ASN A 153 -6.12 -1.14 -7.07
CA ASN A 153 -4.86 -1.84 -7.39
C ASN A 153 -3.60 -1.07 -6.99
N MET A 154 -3.67 0.26 -6.91
CA MET A 154 -2.50 1.09 -6.68
C MET A 154 -2.79 2.24 -5.72
N ASN A 155 -1.72 2.91 -5.30
CA ASN A 155 -1.79 4.17 -4.61
C ASN A 155 -0.63 5.04 -5.09
N PHE A 156 -0.92 6.31 -5.33
CA PHE A 156 0.08 7.29 -5.73
C PHE A 156 0.16 8.34 -4.63
N THR A 157 1.38 8.61 -4.16
CA THR A 157 1.62 9.55 -3.06
C THR A 157 2.69 10.53 -3.46
N ILE A 158 2.47 11.80 -3.11
CA ILE A 158 3.45 12.86 -3.23
C ILE A 158 3.89 13.22 -1.81
N GLY A 159 5.19 13.16 -1.55
CA GLY A 159 5.79 13.53 -0.29
C GLY A 159 6.66 14.78 -0.43
N LEU A 160 6.59 15.65 0.58
CA LEU A 160 7.46 16.81 0.74
C LEU A 160 8.19 16.65 2.08
N SER A 161 9.51 16.67 2.08
CA SER A 161 10.33 16.51 3.29
C SER A 161 11.57 17.40 3.25
N TYR A 162 12.15 17.67 4.42
CA TYR A 162 13.43 18.34 4.52
C TYR A 162 14.59 17.35 4.36
N PRO A 163 15.68 17.73 3.68
CA PRO A 163 16.91 16.95 3.66
C PRO A 163 17.57 17.07 5.04
N PHE A 164 17.60 15.98 5.80
CA PHE A 164 18.39 15.84 7.03
C PHE A 164 19.33 14.64 6.91
#